data_AF-A0A7C1F4V6-F1
#
_entry.id   AF-A0A7C1F4V6-F1
#
_cell.length_a   1.000
_cell.length_b   1.000
_cell.length_c   1.000
_cell.angle_alpha   90.00
_cell.angle_beta   90.00
_cell.angle_gamma   90.00
#
_symmetry.space_group_name_H-M   'P 1'
#
loop_
_entity.id
_entity.type
_entity.pdbx_description
1 polymer ?
#
loop_
_entity_poly.entity_id
_entity_poly.type
_entity_poly.pdbx_seq_one_letter_code
_entity_poly.pdbx_strand_id
1 'polypeptide(L)'
;MVAYPVGDDAGGPPPPAPAEDSEADEELLSGAGDDQSGATFPPASIGADPSFKEVLLLMQEGRWREAASGLAALEARYPDSPELRQARQLLALRLSAERNWNGSRRHWPAPLAARPIRALLIANLVLWLLLAILLLLSR
;
A
#
# COMPACT_ATOMS: atom_id res chain seq x y z
N MET A 1 4.94 -23.08 44.20
CA MET A 1 4.45 -24.16 43.30
C MET A 1 3.00 -23.84 42.99
N VAL A 2 2.73 -23.27 41.82
CA VAL A 2 1.37 -22.93 41.36
C VAL A 2 1.17 -23.66 40.04
N ALA A 3 0.20 -24.57 40.01
CA ALA A 3 -0.17 -25.37 38.86
C ALA A 3 -0.98 -24.52 37.88
N TYR A 4 -0.60 -24.53 36.60
CA TYR A 4 -1.40 -23.98 35.51
C TYR A 4 -2.39 -25.04 35.03
N PRO A 5 -3.70 -24.74 34.92
CA PRO A 5 -4.61 -25.61 34.21
C PRO A 5 -4.42 -25.48 32.69
N VAL A 6 -4.17 -26.62 32.07
CA VAL A 6 -4.27 -26.87 30.63
C VAL A 6 -5.74 -26.77 30.25
N GLY A 7 -6.09 -25.75 29.46
CA GLY A 7 -7.37 -25.63 28.79
C GLY A 7 -7.20 -25.99 27.32
N ASP A 8 -7.51 -27.25 27.00
CA ASP A 8 -7.81 -27.72 25.66
C ASP A 8 -9.13 -27.09 25.20
N ASP A 9 -9.04 -26.06 24.34
CA ASP A 9 -10.20 -25.53 23.63
C ASP A 9 -9.83 -25.34 22.16
N ALA A 10 -9.67 -26.48 21.47
CA ALA A 10 -9.46 -26.55 20.03
C ALA A 10 -10.80 -26.38 19.29
N GLY A 11 -11.48 -25.26 19.52
CA GLY A 11 -12.64 -24.81 18.75
C GLY A 11 -12.23 -23.92 17.59
N GLY A 12 -11.39 -24.42 16.68
CA GLY A 12 -11.06 -23.71 15.46
C GLY A 12 -12.27 -23.63 14.52
N PRO A 13 -12.56 -22.46 13.90
CA PRO A 13 -13.64 -22.35 12.93
C PRO A 13 -13.39 -23.31 11.75
N PRO A 14 -14.45 -23.92 11.18
CA PRO A 14 -14.31 -24.80 10.02
C PRO A 14 -13.67 -24.04 8.85
N PRO A 15 -12.86 -24.73 8.01
CA PRO A 15 -12.25 -24.10 6.85
C PRO A 15 -13.31 -23.61 5.85
N PRO A 16 -13.09 -22.47 5.17
CA PRO A 16 -13.98 -22.00 4.12
C PRO A 16 -14.03 -23.02 2.98
N ALA A 17 -15.24 -23.28 2.47
CA ALA A 17 -15.46 -24.13 1.30
C ALA A 17 -14.71 -23.58 0.06
N PRO A 18 -14.25 -24.44 -0.87
CA PRO A 18 -13.66 -24.00 -2.12
C PRO A 18 -14.69 -23.16 -2.91
N ALA A 19 -14.29 -21.96 -3.32
CA ALA A 19 -15.09 -21.14 -4.23
C ALA A 19 -15.15 -21.86 -5.58
N GLU A 20 -16.34 -22.28 -5.96
CA GLU A 20 -16.62 -22.80 -7.29
C GLU A 20 -16.44 -21.68 -8.32
N ASP A 21 -15.61 -21.96 -9.33
CA ASP A 21 -15.43 -21.14 -10.51
C ASP A 21 -16.79 -20.85 -11.17
N SER A 22 -17.25 -19.61 -11.09
CA SER A 22 -18.35 -19.09 -11.91
C SER A 22 -17.76 -18.42 -13.14
N GLU A 23 -17.52 -19.24 -14.15
CA GLU A 23 -17.53 -18.81 -15.55
C GLU A 23 -18.93 -18.30 -15.92
N ALA A 24 -18.95 -17.35 -16.86
CA ALA A 24 -20.10 -16.83 -17.61
C ALA A 24 -20.97 -15.78 -16.90
N ASP A 25 -20.83 -14.52 -17.31
CA ASP A 25 -21.88 -13.82 -18.07
C ASP A 25 -21.35 -12.44 -18.50
N GLU A 26 -20.73 -12.39 -19.68
CA GLU A 26 -20.51 -11.15 -20.44
C GLU A 26 -21.83 -10.72 -21.09
N GLU A 27 -22.79 -10.30 -20.26
CA GLU A 27 -24.06 -9.76 -20.74
C GLU A 27 -23.90 -8.27 -21.10
N LEU A 28 -23.85 -8.05 -22.41
CA LEU A 28 -24.14 -6.84 -23.18
C LEU A 28 -25.09 -5.84 -22.48
N LEU A 29 -24.55 -4.94 -21.64
CA LEU A 29 -25.29 -3.75 -21.21
C LEU A 29 -24.95 -2.57 -22.13
N SER A 30 -25.51 -2.62 -23.35
CA SER A 30 -25.69 -1.48 -24.24
C SER A 30 -26.80 -0.58 -23.65
N GLY A 31 -26.43 0.21 -22.63
CA GLY A 31 -27.29 1.19 -21.99
C GLY A 31 -27.14 2.56 -22.64
N ALA A 32 -28.07 2.87 -23.53
CA ALA A 32 -28.22 4.17 -24.16
C ALA A 32 -28.79 5.21 -23.16
N GLY A 33 -28.24 6.42 -23.23
CA GLY A 33 -28.90 7.65 -22.80
C GLY A 33 -28.81 7.95 -21.30
N ASP A 34 -28.06 9.00 -20.96
CA ASP A 34 -28.67 10.09 -20.20
C ASP A 34 -27.90 11.39 -20.41
N ASP A 35 -28.66 12.40 -20.82
CA ASP A 35 -28.26 13.73 -21.20
C ASP A 35 -27.82 14.54 -19.97
N GLN A 36 -26.55 14.44 -19.59
CA GLN A 36 -25.92 15.38 -18.64
C GLN A 36 -25.43 16.66 -19.35
N SER A 37 -26.31 17.30 -20.12
CA SER A 37 -26.12 18.67 -20.62
C SER A 37 -26.77 19.70 -19.68
N GLY A 38 -26.64 19.50 -18.38
CA GLY A 38 -26.72 20.60 -17.42
C GLY A 38 -25.30 21.09 -17.23
N ALA A 39 -24.99 22.30 -17.69
CA ALA A 39 -23.71 22.98 -17.42
C ALA A 39 -23.60 23.29 -15.92
N THR A 40 -23.49 22.24 -15.11
CA THR A 40 -22.99 22.27 -13.75
C THR A 40 -21.52 22.62 -13.93
N PHE A 41 -21.18 23.89 -13.70
CA PHE A 41 -19.78 24.28 -13.57
C PHE A 41 -19.13 23.25 -12.66
N PRO A 42 -18.14 22.47 -13.15
CA PRO A 42 -17.55 21.42 -12.34
C PRO A 42 -17.08 22.09 -11.06
N PRO A 43 -17.46 21.57 -9.87
CA PRO A 43 -16.98 22.12 -8.62
C PRO A 43 -15.46 22.23 -8.74
N ALA A 44 -14.92 23.42 -8.50
CA ALA A 44 -13.53 23.77 -8.78
C ALA A 44 -12.62 22.58 -8.43
N SER A 45 -12.09 21.93 -9.47
CA SER A 45 -11.42 20.65 -9.29
C SER A 45 -10.16 20.88 -8.47
N ILE A 46 -10.00 20.12 -7.39
CA ILE A 46 -8.86 20.28 -6.48
C ILE A 46 -7.51 20.13 -7.20
N GLY A 47 -7.49 19.44 -8.35
CA GLY A 47 -6.30 19.30 -9.20
C GLY A 47 -5.77 20.63 -9.79
N ALA A 48 -6.58 21.68 -9.81
CA ALA A 48 -6.15 23.03 -10.20
C ALA A 48 -5.50 23.81 -9.06
N ASP A 49 -5.70 23.40 -7.79
CA ASP A 49 -5.10 24.08 -6.64
C ASP A 49 -3.58 23.78 -6.58
N PRO A 50 -2.70 24.80 -6.63
CA PRO A 50 -1.25 24.58 -6.52
C PRO A 50 -0.86 23.92 -5.21
N SER A 51 -1.60 24.14 -4.12
CA SER A 51 -1.30 23.55 -2.81
C SER A 51 -1.58 22.04 -2.77
N PHE A 52 -2.51 21.53 -3.59
CA PHE A 52 -2.70 20.08 -3.73
C PHE A 52 -1.48 19.42 -4.39
N LYS A 53 -0.90 20.05 -5.43
CA LYS A 53 0.33 19.57 -6.06
C LYS A 53 1.51 19.58 -5.09
N GLU A 54 1.64 20.62 -4.28
CA GLU A 54 2.68 20.73 -3.26
C GLU A 54 2.57 19.61 -2.21
N VAL A 55 1.36 19.29 -1.74
CA VAL A 55 1.12 18.16 -0.83
C VAL A 55 1.51 16.82 -1.45
N LEU A 56 1.16 16.59 -2.72
CA LEU A 56 1.58 15.38 -3.44
C LEU A 56 3.10 15.30 -3.58
N LEU A 57 3.77 16.42 -3.79
CA LEU A 57 5.23 16.48 -3.89
C LEU A 57 5.88 16.15 -2.53
N LEU A 58 5.35 16.69 -1.43
CA LEU A 58 5.78 16.33 -0.07
C LEU A 58 5.59 14.83 0.22
N MET A 59 4.51 14.22 -0.28
CA MET A 59 4.31 12.77 -0.18
C MET A 59 5.40 12.01 -0.96
N GLN A 60 5.75 12.44 -2.18
CA GLN A 60 6.80 11.79 -2.97
C GLN A 60 8.19 11.92 -2.36
N GLU A 61 8.50 13.06 -1.73
CA GLU A 61 9.75 13.29 -1.00
C GLU A 61 9.84 12.50 0.32
N GLY A 62 8.76 11.85 0.74
CA GLY A 62 8.68 11.15 2.02
C GLY A 62 8.50 12.07 3.22
N ARG A 63 8.15 13.35 3.02
CA ARG A 63 7.86 14.33 4.07
C ARG A 63 6.42 14.16 4.58
N TRP A 64 6.09 12.96 5.03
CA TRP A 64 4.72 12.51 5.33
C TRP A 64 3.99 13.36 6.38
N ARG A 65 4.72 13.86 7.39
CA ARG A 65 4.13 14.71 8.45
C ARG A 65 3.67 16.06 7.91
N GLU A 66 4.47 16.65 7.04
CA GLU A 66 4.16 17.94 6.44
C GLU A 66 3.06 17.81 5.40
N ALA A 67 3.12 16.75 4.59
CA ALA A 67 2.03 16.37 3.69
C ALA A 67 0.71 16.22 4.47
N ALA A 68 0.71 15.57 5.64
CA ALA A 68 -0.48 15.41 6.47
C ALA A 68 -1.05 16.76 6.95
N SER A 69 -0.19 17.70 7.36
CA SER A 69 -0.65 19.05 7.74
C SER A 69 -1.21 19.84 6.55
N GLY A 70 -0.61 19.72 5.37
CA GLY A 70 -1.11 20.37 4.16
C GLY A 70 -2.45 19.78 3.71
N LEU A 71 -2.60 18.46 3.82
CA LEU A 71 -3.85 17.75 3.51
C LEU A 71 -5.00 18.17 4.44
N ALA A 72 -4.74 18.36 5.74
CA ALA A 72 -5.72 18.88 6.69
C ALA A 72 -6.15 20.33 6.36
N ALA A 73 -5.20 21.17 5.91
CA ALA A 73 -5.51 22.54 5.48
C ALA A 73 -6.30 22.61 4.17
N LEU A 74 -6.14 21.61 3.30
CA LEU A 74 -6.94 21.44 2.08
C LEU A 74 -8.32 20.86 2.36
N GLU A 75 -8.46 19.98 3.35
CA GLU A 75 -9.75 19.40 3.77
C GLU A 75 -10.72 20.45 4.28
N ALA A 76 -10.21 21.46 4.99
CA ALA A 76 -11.01 22.60 5.42
C ALA A 76 -11.58 23.43 4.24
N ARG A 77 -10.94 23.39 3.08
CA ARG A 77 -11.35 24.13 1.87
C ARG A 77 -12.19 23.27 0.91
N TYR A 78 -11.92 21.97 0.85
CA TYR A 78 -12.53 21.02 -0.08
C TYR A 78 -12.96 19.74 0.64
N PRO A 79 -13.93 19.79 1.58
CA PRO A 79 -14.30 18.65 2.42
C PRO A 79 -14.87 17.47 1.61
N ASP A 80 -15.53 17.74 0.49
CA ASP A 80 -16.21 16.73 -0.32
C ASP A 80 -15.38 16.21 -1.51
N SER A 81 -14.11 16.62 -1.63
CA SER A 81 -13.25 16.17 -2.74
C SER A 81 -12.94 14.67 -2.63
N PRO A 82 -13.27 13.85 -3.65
CA PRO A 82 -12.89 12.44 -3.69
C PRO A 82 -11.38 12.25 -3.76
N GLU A 83 -10.65 13.11 -4.47
CA GLU A 83 -9.19 13.02 -4.62
C GLU A 83 -8.50 13.27 -3.28
N LEU A 84 -9.00 14.22 -2.48
CA LEU A 84 -8.46 14.47 -1.15
C LEU A 84 -8.66 13.27 -0.22
N ARG A 85 -9.84 12.62 -0.28
CA ARG A 85 -10.11 11.38 0.48
C ARG A 85 -9.16 10.26 0.08
N GLN A 86 -8.88 10.09 -1.21
CA GLN A 86 -7.89 9.11 -1.69
C GLN A 86 -6.48 9.42 -1.20
N ALA A 87 -6.04 10.68 -1.29
CA ALA A 87 -4.72 11.10 -0.81
C ALA A 87 -4.58 10.87 0.71
N ARG A 88 -5.64 11.13 1.49
CA ARG A 88 -5.70 10.83 2.93
C ARG A 88 -5.57 9.34 3.23
N GLN A 89 -6.28 8.48 2.48
CA GLN A 89 -6.20 7.03 2.65
C GLN A 89 -4.79 6.50 2.34
N LEU A 90 -4.16 6.98 1.26
CA LEU A 90 -2.78 6.63 0.92
C LEU A 90 -1.81 7.05 2.02
N LEU A 91 -1.97 8.26 2.56
CA LEU A 91 -1.14 8.75 3.65
C LEU A 91 -1.34 7.93 4.94
N ALA A 92 -2.57 7.56 5.27
CA ALA A 92 -2.88 6.71 6.41
C ALA A 92 -2.28 5.30 6.26
N LEU A 93 -2.39 4.69 5.08
CA LEU A 93 -1.79 3.40 4.74
C LEU A 93 -0.26 3.45 4.88
N ARG A 94 0.37 4.54 4.43
CA ARG A 94 1.82 4.71 4.53
C ARG A 94 2.27 4.86 5.99
N LEU A 95 1.58 5.68 6.77
CA LEU A 95 1.91 5.89 8.18
C LEU A 95 1.69 4.62 9.02
N SER A 96 0.68 3.80 8.70
CA SER A 96 0.46 2.52 9.37
C SER A 96 1.58 1.53 9.05
N ALA A 97 2.02 1.46 7.78
CA ALA A 97 3.17 0.65 7.38
C ALA A 97 4.47 1.09 8.08
N GLU A 98 4.71 2.41 8.17
CA GLU A 98 5.89 2.96 8.84
C GLU A 98 5.87 2.69 10.36
N ARG A 99 4.71 2.83 10.99
CA ARG A 99 4.54 2.50 12.42
C ARG A 99 4.75 1.01 12.67
N ASN A 100 4.25 0.15 11.80
CA ASN A 100 4.46 -1.30 11.90
C ASN A 100 5.93 -1.69 11.72
N TRP A 101 6.63 -1.06 10.76
CA TRP A 101 8.07 -1.30 10.57
C TRP A 101 8.91 -0.81 11.74
N ASN A 102 8.59 0.35 12.33
CA ASN A 102 9.31 0.87 13.48
C ASN A 102 9.06 0.03 14.75
N GLY A 103 7.86 -0.49 14.92
CA GLY A 103 7.57 -1.50 15.94
C GLY A 103 8.37 -2.78 15.70
N SER A 104 8.48 -3.18 14.44
CA SER A 104 9.22 -4.38 14.07
C SER A 104 10.72 -4.27 14.25
N ARG A 105 11.34 -3.13 13.92
CA ARG A 105 12.78 -2.94 14.17
C ARG A 105 13.18 -3.05 15.63
N ARG A 106 12.26 -2.80 16.58
CA ARG A 106 12.56 -2.90 18.02
C ARG A 106 12.53 -4.34 18.54
N HIS A 107 11.80 -5.24 17.89
CA HIS A 107 11.65 -6.62 18.36
C HIS A 107 12.60 -7.61 17.69
N TRP A 108 13.38 -7.18 16.68
CA TRP A 108 14.41 -8.03 16.11
C TRP A 108 15.59 -8.15 17.09
N PRO A 109 15.87 -9.35 17.63
CA PRO A 109 17.07 -9.56 18.44
C PRO A 109 18.29 -9.30 17.56
N ALA A 110 19.06 -8.27 17.93
CA ALA A 110 20.18 -7.72 17.16
C ALA A 110 21.30 -8.69 16.70
N PRO A 111 21.59 -9.87 17.32
CA PRO A 111 22.75 -10.64 16.89
C PRO A 111 22.53 -11.59 15.69
N LEU A 112 21.29 -11.91 15.29
CA LEU A 112 21.04 -12.98 14.31
C LEU A 112 20.91 -12.53 12.85
N ALA A 113 20.63 -11.25 12.59
CA ALA A 113 20.38 -10.75 11.23
C ALA A 113 21.66 -10.47 10.40
N ALA A 114 22.84 -10.36 11.02
CA ALA A 114 24.04 -9.92 10.30
C ALA A 114 24.67 -10.98 9.38
N ARG A 115 24.57 -12.27 9.73
CA ARG A 115 25.16 -13.38 8.94
C ARG A 115 24.33 -13.77 7.71
N PRO A 116 23.01 -14.02 7.80
CA PRO A 116 22.24 -14.46 6.63
C PRO A 116 22.12 -13.36 5.57
N ILE A 117 22.06 -12.09 5.98
CA ILE A 117 21.99 -10.96 5.03
C ILE A 117 23.28 -10.86 4.19
N ARG A 118 24.46 -11.02 4.81
CA ARG A 118 25.73 -11.04 4.08
C ARG A 118 25.81 -12.23 3.14
N ALA A 119 25.38 -13.41 3.57
CA ALA A 119 25.33 -14.60 2.72
C ALA A 119 24.41 -14.39 1.51
N LEU A 120 23.23 -13.79 1.71
CA LEU A 120 22.30 -13.47 0.62
C LEU A 120 22.86 -12.43 -0.35
N LEU A 121 23.52 -11.38 0.13
CA LEU A 121 24.19 -10.40 -0.74
C LEU A 121 25.31 -11.03 -1.57
N ILE A 122 26.14 -11.89 -0.96
CA ILE A 122 27.19 -12.62 -1.67
C ILE A 122 26.58 -13.58 -2.71
N ALA A 123 25.55 -14.35 -2.34
CA ALA A 123 24.87 -15.25 -3.26
C ALA A 123 24.26 -14.50 -4.45
N ASN A 124 23.63 -13.35 -4.21
CA ASN A 124 23.08 -12.51 -5.27
C ASN A 124 24.19 -11.95 -6.19
N LEU A 125 25.33 -11.53 -5.62
CA LEU A 125 26.48 -11.07 -6.41
C LEU A 125 27.05 -12.19 -7.30
N VAL A 126 27.20 -13.40 -6.74
CA VAL A 126 27.67 -14.58 -7.48
C VAL A 126 26.72 -14.92 -8.63
N LEU A 127 25.40 -14.85 -8.40
CA LEU A 127 24.39 -15.09 -9.43
C LEU A 127 24.56 -14.12 -10.62
N TRP A 128 24.73 -12.82 -10.34
CA TRP A 128 24.97 -11.81 -11.37
C TRP A 128 26.27 -12.05 -12.14
N LEU A 129 27.33 -12.46 -11.45
CA LEU A 129 28.64 -12.76 -12.06
C LEU A 129 28.55 -13.96 -13.00
N LEU A 130 27.85 -15.03 -12.58
CA LEU A 130 27.56 -16.19 -13.43
C LEU A 130 26.75 -15.81 -14.66
N LEU A 131 25.72 -14.97 -14.50
CA LEU A 131 24.90 -14.50 -15.60
C LEU A 131 25.72 -13.69 -16.62
N ALA A 132 26.61 -12.81 -16.15
CA ALA A 132 27.50 -12.03 -17.00
C ALA A 132 28.49 -12.92 -17.77
N ILE A 133 29.05 -13.95 -17.13
CA ILE A 133 29.93 -14.94 -17.77
C ILE A 133 29.17 -15.71 -18.87
N LEU A 134 27.95 -16.17 -18.56
CA LEU A 134 27.09 -16.86 -19.53
C LEU A 134 26.76 -15.99 -20.75
N LEU A 135 26.43 -14.71 -20.52
CA LEU A 135 26.21 -13.74 -21.59
C LEU A 135 27.46 -13.55 -22.45
N LEU A 136 28.65 -13.47 -21.83
CA LEU A 136 29.91 -13.33 -22.53
C LEU A 136 30.26 -14.56 -23.40
N LEU A 137 29.93 -15.76 -22.91
CA LEU A 137 30.13 -17.01 -23.65
C LEU A 137 29.13 -17.20 -24.79
N SER A 138 27.94 -16.63 -24.67
CA SER A 138 26.91 -16.69 -25.71
C SER A 138 27.12 -15.71 -26.87
N ARG A 139 28.14 -14.85 -26.77
CA ARG A 139 28.45 -13.80 -27.75
C ARG A 139 29.66 -14.20 -28.60
#